data_AF-A0A352JAH3-F1
#
_entry.id   AF-A0A352JAH3-F1
#
_cell.length_a   1.000
_cell.length_b   1.000
_cell.length_c   1.000
_cell.angle_alpha   90.00
_cell.angle_beta   90.00
_cell.angle_gamma   90.00
#
_symmetry.space_group_name_H-M   'P 1'
#
loop_
_entity.id
_entity.type
_entity.pdbx_description
1 polymer ?
#
loop_
_entity_poly.entity_id
_entity_poly.type
_entity_poly.pdbx_seq_one_letter_code
_entity_poly.pdbx_strand_id
1 'polypeptide(L)' 'RFKLSRTRVKQVLGKLLHCAEYGAELGWLLDAEDESILVVDSDRRVKEFANGDRLPVLNGIALDLTVEQVFSWLSL' A
#
# COMPACT_ATOMS: atom_id res chain seq x y z
N ARG A 1 7.34 0.09 -21.96
CA ARG A 1 7.53 1.03 -20.84
C ARG A 1 6.18 1.68 -20.53
N PHE A 2 5.40 1.07 -19.63
CA PHE A 2 4.18 1.68 -19.13
C PHE A 2 4.58 2.82 -18.21
N LYS A 3 4.39 4.08 -18.64
CA LYS A 3 4.45 5.22 -17.72
C LYS A 3 3.23 5.11 -16.82
N LEU A 4 3.40 4.81 -15.52
CA LEU A 4 2.36 5.11 -14.54
C LEU A 4 2.23 6.64 -14.53
N SER A 5 1.27 7.20 -15.29
CA SER A 5 1.03 8.63 -15.20
C SER A 5 0.50 8.94 -13.80
N ARG A 6 1.06 9.97 -13.15
CA ARG A 6 0.72 10.46 -11.78
C ARG A 6 -0.80 10.55 -11.49
N THR A 7 -1.63 10.55 -12.52
CA THR A 7 -3.09 10.49 -12.43
C THR A 7 -3.62 9.18 -11.83
N ARG A 8 -2.98 8.04 -12.07
CA ARG A 8 -3.50 6.73 -11.63
C ARG A 8 -3.31 6.49 -10.13
N VAL A 9 -2.16 6.86 -9.56
CA VAL A 9 -1.90 6.75 -8.11
C VAL A 9 -2.94 7.55 -7.31
N LYS A 10 -3.23 8.78 -7.73
CA LYS A 10 -4.26 9.62 -7.10
C LYS A 10 -5.66 8.98 -7.14
N GLN A 11 -6.02 8.34 -8.26
CA GLN A 11 -7.30 7.65 -8.38
C GLN A 11 -7.40 6.44 -7.45
N VAL A 12 -6.33 5.64 -7.36
CA VAL A 12 -6.30 4.47 -6.46
C VAL A 12 -6.30 4.91 -5.00
N LEU A 13 -5.53 5.94 -4.65
CA LEU A 13 -5.54 6.50 -3.29
C LEU A 13 -6.94 7.01 -2.90
N GLY A 14 -7.63 7.70 -3.82
CA GLY A 14 -9.02 8.12 -3.61
C GLY A 14 -9.96 6.94 -3.34
N LYS A 15 -9.76 5.79 -4.01
CA LYS A 15 -10.53 4.58 -3.74
C LYS A 15 -10.21 3.99 -2.37
N LEU A 16 -8.95 3.97 -1.95
CA LEU A 16 -8.57 3.47 -0.62
C LEU A 16 -9.17 4.32 0.50
N LEU A 17 -9.13 5.65 0.35
CA LEU A 17 -9.78 6.58 1.29
C LEU A 17 -11.29 6.36 1.33
N HIS A 18 -11.94 6.17 0.18
CA HIS A 18 -13.35 5.83 0.12
C HIS A 18 -13.64 4.49 0.83
N CYS A 19 -12.83 3.44 0.62
CA CYS A 19 -13.03 2.19 1.35
C CYS A 19 -12.91 2.37 2.88
N ALA A 20 -11.93 3.16 3.34
CA ALA A 20 -11.76 3.45 4.76
C ALA A 20 -12.97 4.22 5.35
N GLU A 21 -13.59 5.13 4.58
CA GLU A 21 -14.85 5.79 4.99
C GLU A 21 -16.00 4.82 5.23
N TYR A 22 -15.99 3.67 4.55
CA TYR A 22 -17.04 2.64 4.66
C TYR A 22 -16.61 1.43 5.51
N GLY A 23 -15.60 1.61 6.37
CA GLY A 23 -15.23 0.63 7.39
C GLY A 23 -14.13 -0.35 6.99
N ALA A 24 -13.42 -0.12 5.88
CA ALA A 24 -12.19 -0.87 5.63
C ALA A 24 -11.12 -0.49 6.67
N GLU A 25 -10.49 -1.50 7.26
CA GLU A 25 -9.52 -1.29 8.35
C GLU A 25 -8.11 -0.95 7.86
N LEU A 26 -7.75 -1.42 6.66
CA LEU A 26 -6.41 -1.28 6.09
C LEU A 26 -6.43 -1.42 4.57
N GLY A 27 -5.68 -0.57 3.87
CA GLY A 27 -5.46 -0.67 2.43
C GLY A 27 -4.02 -0.37 2.03
N TRP A 28 -3.48 -1.12 1.06
CA TRP A 28 -2.14 -0.92 0.51
C TRP A 28 -2.23 -0.47 -0.96
N LEU A 29 -1.45 0.54 -1.32
CA LEU A 29 -1.17 0.94 -2.69
C LEU A 29 0.32 0.75 -2.93
N LEU A 30 0.67 -0.21 -3.79
CA LEU A 30 2.04 -0.51 -4.16
C LEU A 30 2.44 0.37 -5.34
N ASP A 31 3.54 1.10 -5.19
CA ASP A 31 4.19 1.82 -6.28
C ASP A 31 5.46 1.06 -6.69
N ALA A 32 5.42 0.41 -7.85
CA ALA A 32 6.53 -0.38 -8.36
C ALA A 32 7.63 0.48 -9.02
N GLU A 33 7.38 1.76 -9.32
CA GLU A 33 8.43 2.64 -9.83
C GLU A 33 9.38 3.05 -8.69
N ASP A 34 8.82 3.33 -7.50
CA ASP A 34 9.57 3.78 -6.32
C ASP A 34 9.82 2.66 -5.28
N GLU A 35 9.38 1.42 -5.55
CA GLU A 35 9.41 0.27 -4.62
C GLU A 35 8.90 0.64 -3.21
N SER A 36 7.81 1.42 -3.16
CA SER A 36 7.20 1.89 -1.93
C SER A 36 5.73 1.47 -1.82
N ILE A 37 5.23 1.46 -0.59
CA ILE A 37 3.83 1.11 -0.29
C ILE A 37 3.21 2.23 0.52
N LEU A 38 2.16 2.83 -0.03
CA LEU A 38 1.28 3.72 0.72
C LEU A 38 0.23 2.89 1.44
N VAL A 39 0.20 3.02 2.75
CA VAL A 39 -0.80 2.41 3.61
C VAL A 39 -1.83 3.43 4.01
N VAL A 40 -3.10 3.07 3.87
CA VAL A 40 -4.25 3.81 4.42
C VAL A 40 -4.83 3.01 5.58
N ASP A 41 -4.84 3.59 6.78
CA ASP A 41 -5.47 2.98 7.96
C ASP A 41 -6.98 3.31 8.06
N SER A 42 -7.67 2.70 9.02
CA SER A 42 -9.09 2.93 9.31
C SER A 42 -9.43 4.39 9.64
N ASP A 43 -8.46 5.15 10.16
CA ASP A 43 -8.60 6.57 10.48
C ASP A 43 -8.31 7.47 9.25
N ARG A 44 -8.13 6.86 8.07
CA ARG A 44 -7.77 7.52 6.80
C ARG A 44 -6.39 8.20 6.85
N ARG A 45 -5.50 7.79 7.74
CA ARG A 45 -4.10 8.24 7.72
C ARG A 45 -3.37 7.53 6.61
N VAL A 46 -2.60 8.30 5.85
CA VAL A 46 -1.74 7.79 4.78
C VAL A 46 -0.30 7.81 5.27
N LYS A 47 0.38 6.67 5.23
CA LYS A 47 1.80 6.56 5.55
C LYS A 47 2.52 5.76 4.47
N GLU A 48 3.70 6.25 4.09
CA GLU A 48 4.59 5.54 3.17
C GLU A 48 5.53 4.62 3.94
N PHE A 49 5.77 3.45 3.35
CA PHE A 49 6.71 2.43 3.82
C PHE A 49 7.62 2.04 2.65
N ALA A 50 8.91 1.86 2.90
CA ALA A 50 9.89 1.49 1.89
C ALA A 50 10.99 0.56 2.44
N ASN A 51 11.72 -0.11 1.55
CA ASN A 51 12.87 -0.96 1.90
C ASN A 51 12.53 -2.05 2.95
N GLY A 52 13.30 -2.11 4.05
CA GLY A 52 13.10 -3.06 5.14
C GLY A 52 11.95 -2.73 6.10
N ASP A 53 11.14 -1.70 5.81
CA ASP A 53 10.01 -1.34 6.66
C ASP A 53 9.01 -2.49 6.78
N ARG A 54 8.60 -2.79 8.02
CA ARG A 54 7.54 -3.77 8.31
C ARG A 54 6.18 -3.17 8.01
N LEU A 55 5.38 -3.91 7.25
CA LEU A 55 4.05 -3.49 6.87
C LEU A 55 3.04 -3.77 7.99
N PRO A 56 2.16 -2.80 8.29
CA PRO A 56 1.02 -3.06 9.16
C PRO A 56 0.09 -4.06 8.46
N VAL A 57 -0.43 -5.01 9.21
CA VAL A 57 -1.40 -6.01 8.74
C VAL A 57 -2.68 -5.89 9.55
N LEU A 58 -3.77 -6.48 9.05
CA LEU A 58 -5.04 -6.49 9.76
C LEU A 58 -4.92 -7.24 11.10
N ASN A 59 -5.63 -6.75 12.11
CA ASN A 59 -5.70 -7.41 13.41
C ASN A 59 -6.22 -8.84 13.25
N GLY A 60 -5.56 -9.80 13.90
CA GLY A 60 -5.93 -11.22 13.81
C GLY A 60 -5.30 -11.97 12.63
N ILE A 61 -4.56 -11.29 11.74
CA ILE A 61 -3.74 -11.93 10.72
C ILE A 61 -2.30 -12.06 11.22
N ALA A 62 -1.82 -13.29 11.37
CA ALA A 62 -0.42 -13.58 11.69
C ALA A 62 0.45 -13.51 10.42
N LEU A 63 0.68 -12.29 9.94
CA LEU A 63 1.48 -12.01 8.75
C LEU A 63 2.55 -10.97 9.09
N ASP A 64 3.81 -11.31 8.85
CA ASP A 64 4.97 -10.44 9.05
C ASP A 64 5.64 -10.26 7.68
N LEU A 65 5.48 -9.08 7.09
CA LEU A 65 6.00 -8.76 5.77
C LEU A 65 6.78 -7.45 5.82
N THR A 66 7.88 -7.41 5.09
CA THR A 66 8.59 -6.17 4.76
C THR A 66 8.25 -5.73 3.34
N VAL A 67 8.47 -4.45 3.05
CA VAL A 67 8.28 -3.91 1.70
C VAL A 67 9.18 -4.63 0.69
N GLU A 68 10.46 -4.82 1.00
CA GLU A 68 11.39 -5.64 0.21
C GLU A 68 10.85 -7.04 -0.11
N GLN A 69 10.24 -7.72 0.86
CA GLN A 69 9.70 -9.05 0.65
C GLN A 69 8.51 -9.03 -0.32
N VAL A 70 7.64 -8.03 -0.23
CA VAL A 70 6.53 -7.87 -1.18
C VAL A 70 7.03 -7.62 -2.60
N PHE A 71 8.02 -6.74 -2.78
CA PHE A 71 8.57 -6.44 -4.10
C PHE A 71 9.44 -7.57 -4.67
N SER A 72 10.03 -8.41 -3.82
CA SER A 72 10.72 -9.64 -4.26
C SER A 72 9.81 -10.59 -5.06
N TRP A 73 8.50 -10.56 -4.84
CA TRP A 73 7.52 -11.39 -5.57
C TRP A 73 7.23 -10.89 -6.99
N LEU A 74 7.54 -9.63 -7.29
CA LEU A 74 7.33 -9.05 -8.62
C LEU A 74 8.51 -9.32 -9.56
N SER A 75 9.61 -9.84 -9.03
CA SER A 75 10.77 -10.31 -9.80
C SER A 75 10.52 -11.74 -10.28
N LEU A 76 9.92 -11.89 -11.47
CA LEU A 76 9.82 -13.16 -12.21
C LEU A 76 10.92 -13.28 -13.27
#